data_AF-W1XLJ0-F1
#
_entry.id   AF-W1XLJ0-F1
#
_cell.length_a   1.000
_cell.length_b   1.000
_cell.length_c   1.000
_cell.angle_alpha   90.00
_cell.angle_beta   90.00
_cell.angle_gamma   90.00
#
_symmetry.space_group_name_H-M   'P 1'
#
loop_
_entity.id
_entity.type
_entity.pdbx_description
1 polymer ?
#
loop_
_entity_poly.entity_id
_entity_poly.type
_entity_poly.pdbx_seq_one_letter_code
_entity_poly.pdbx_strand_id
1 'polypeptide(L)' 'AEADQLELLSRSKTVTVPKVWAVGADRGYSCLVMDYLPPRPLDAHSAFILGQQIARLHQWSDQPQFGLDFDNSLSTTPQ' A
#
# COMPACT_ATOMS: atom_id res chain seq x y z
N ALA A 1 -1.13 10.85 4.08
CA ALA A 1 -2.23 9.88 3.99
C ALA A 1 -1.86 8.67 3.12
N GLU A 2 -1.83 8.75 1.78
CA GLU A 2 -1.48 7.57 0.95
C GLU A 2 0.00 7.17 1.05
N ALA A 3 0.91 8.16 1.03
CA ALA A 3 2.34 7.91 1.17
C ALA A 3 2.69 7.16 2.47
N ASP A 4 2.04 7.51 3.58
CA ASP A 4 2.26 6.88 4.89
C ASP A 4 1.75 5.43 4.92
N GLN A 5 0.66 5.13 4.20
CA GLN A 5 0.15 3.77 4.05
C GLN A 5 1.10 2.89 3.24
N LEU A 6 1.65 3.42 2.14
CA LEU A 6 2.66 2.72 1.34
C LEU A 6 3.94 2.48 2.16
N GLU A 7 4.40 3.48 2.90
CA GLU A 7 5.53 3.32 3.81
C GLU A 7 5.25 2.25 4.88
N LEU A 8 4.08 2.27 5.52
CA LEU A 8 3.70 1.26 6.51
C LEU A 8 3.67 -0.16 5.91
N LEU A 9 3.05 -0.35 4.74
CA LEU A 9 3.04 -1.63 4.04
C LEU A 9 4.45 -2.10 3.70
N SER A 10 5.34 -1.19 3.29
CA SER A 10 6.73 -1.53 2.92
C SER A 10 7.51 -2.17 4.08
N ARG A 11 7.22 -1.76 5.33
CA ARG A 11 7.87 -2.28 6.53
C ARG A 11 7.57 -3.75 6.80
N SER A 12 6.45 -4.25 6.29
CA SER A 12 6.08 -5.67 6.37
C SER A 12 7.02 -6.57 5.57
N LYS A 13 7.65 -6.05 4.51
CA LYS A 13 8.48 -6.82 3.56
C LYS A 13 7.77 -8.05 2.99
N THR A 14 6.46 -7.96 2.78
CA THR A 14 5.62 -9.09 2.33
C THR A 14 5.26 -9.00 0.85
N VAL A 15 4.49 -7.98 0.46
CA VAL A 15 4.10 -7.67 -0.91
C VAL A 15 5.05 -6.63 -1.52
N THR A 16 5.08 -6.56 -2.84
CA THR A 16 5.80 -5.46 -3.52
C THR A 16 5.01 -4.17 -3.35
N VAL A 17 5.66 -3.15 -2.80
CA VAL A 17 5.07 -1.81 -2.59
C VAL A 17 5.94 -0.81 -3.35
N PRO A 18 5.35 0.09 -4.17
CA PRO A 18 6.13 1.09 -4.89
C PRO A 18 6.76 2.06 -3.89
N LYS A 19 8.05 2.38 -4.10
CA LYS A 19 8.72 3.39 -3.28
C LYS A 19 8.14 4.76 -3.60
N VAL A 20 7.79 5.51 -2.56
CA VAL A 20 7.42 6.93 -2.68
C VAL A 20 8.69 7.77 -2.77
N TRP A 21 8.79 8.61 -3.80
CA TRP A 21 9.90 9.52 -4.03
C TRP A 21 9.60 10.93 -3.56
N ALA A 22 8.37 11.41 -3.77
CA ALA A 22 7.96 12.74 -3.37
C ALA A 22 6.43 12.83 -3.17
N VAL A 23 6.03 13.75 -2.28
CA VAL A 23 4.65 14.19 -2.10
C VAL A 23 4.63 15.69 -2.34
N GLY A 24 3.69 16.17 -3.14
CA GLY A 24 3.58 17.59 -3.49
C GLY A 24 2.14 18.09 -3.40
N ALA A 25 2.00 19.38 -3.14
CA ALA A 25 0.73 20.09 -3.19
C ALA A 25 0.95 21.52 -3.68
N ASP A 26 0.05 21.99 -4.53
CA ASP A 26 -0.05 23.38 -5.01
C ASP A 26 -1.53 23.83 -4.97
N ARG A 27 -1.80 25.11 -5.27
CA ARG A 27 -3.07 25.85 -5.06
C ARG A 27 -4.37 25.21 -5.58
N GLY A 28 -4.31 24.08 -6.28
CA GLY A 28 -5.48 23.27 -6.64
C GLY A 28 -5.19 21.81 -6.92
N TYR A 29 -3.96 21.33 -6.68
CA TYR A 29 -3.54 19.98 -7.03
C TYR A 29 -2.68 19.38 -5.93
N SER A 30 -2.85 18.08 -5.74
CA SER A 30 -1.95 17.27 -4.93
C SER A 30 -1.40 16.16 -5.80
N CYS A 31 -0.14 15.79 -5.57
CA CYS A 31 0.53 14.74 -6.34
C CYS A 31 1.34 13.81 -5.44
N LEU A 32 1.46 12.57 -5.90
CA LEU A 32 2.29 11.53 -5.32
C LEU A 32 3.18 10.97 -6.42
N VAL A 33 4.49 11.01 -6.21
CA VAL A 33 5.50 10.48 -7.14
C VAL A 33 6.06 9.19 -6.54
N MET A 34 5.93 8.08 -7.26
CA MET A 34 6.32 6.76 -6.80
C MET A 34 6.86 5.89 -7.94
N ASP A 35 7.42 4.73 -7.58
CA ASP A 35 7.88 3.74 -8.57
C ASP A 35 6.78 3.35 -9.56
N TYR A 36 7.16 3.28 -10.84
CA TYR A 36 6.32 2.66 -11.86
C TYR A 36 6.47 1.14 -11.81
N LEU A 37 5.37 0.44 -11.55
CA LEU A 37 5.33 -1.01 -11.59
C LEU A 37 4.80 -1.46 -12.96
N PRO A 38 5.63 -2.07 -13.83
CA PRO A 38 5.17 -2.52 -15.14
C PRO A 38 4.11 -3.62 -14.98
N PRO A 39 2.89 -3.44 -15.54
CA PRO A 39 1.85 -4.45 -15.47
C PRO A 39 2.32 -5.75 -16.12
N ARG A 40 1.99 -6.88 -15.47
CA ARG A 40 2.23 -8.22 -16.00
C ARG A 40 0.95 -9.04 -15.84
N PRO A 41 0.63 -9.95 -16.78
CA PRO A 41 -0.48 -10.87 -16.59
C PRO A 41 -0.35 -11.64 -15.28
N LEU A 42 -1.46 -11.80 -14.56
CA LEU A 42 -1.52 -12.61 -13.36
C LEU A 42 -1.77 -14.07 -13.75
N ASP A 43 -0.71 -14.82 -13.98
CA ASP A 43 -0.80 -16.27 -14.20
C ASP A 43 -0.98 -17.05 -12.89
N ALA A 44 -1.26 -18.36 -12.99
CA ALA A 44 -1.50 -19.21 -11.83
C ALA A 44 -0.33 -19.25 -10.82
N HIS A 45 0.92 -19.18 -11.30
CA HIS A 45 2.09 -19.22 -10.44
C HIS A 45 2.29 -17.90 -9.69
N SER A 46 2.22 -16.78 -10.39
CA SER A 46 2.28 -15.44 -9.80
C SER A 46 1.12 -15.17 -8.84
N ALA A 47 -0.08 -15.66 -9.14
CA ALA A 47 -1.23 -15.62 -8.22
C ALA A 47 -0.98 -16.43 -6.94
N PHE A 48 -0.40 -17.62 -7.06
CA PHE A 48 -0.05 -18.44 -5.91
C PHE A 48 0.98 -17.75 -5.00
N ILE A 49 2.01 -17.14 -5.59
CA ILE A 49 3.02 -16.36 -4.85
C ILE A 49 2.38 -15.15 -4.15
N LEU A 50 1.54 -14.40 -4.87
CA LEU A 50 0.83 -13.25 -4.30
C LEU A 50 -0.03 -13.67 -3.10
N GLY A 51 -0.73 -14.80 -3.19
CA GLY A 51 -1.50 -15.36 -2.08
C GLY A 51 -0.65 -15.61 -0.84
N GLN A 52 0.56 -16.17 -1.01
CA GLN A 52 1.50 -16.38 0.11
C GLN A 52 1.98 -15.05 0.70
N GLN A 53 2.25 -14.04 -0.13
CA GLN A 53 2.69 -12.73 0.33
C GLN A 53 1.60 -12.03 1.15
N ILE A 54 0.34 -12.09 0.68
CA ILE A 54 -0.81 -11.55 1.41
C ILE A 54 -1.03 -12.31 2.73
N ALA A 55 -0.91 -13.63 2.74
CA ALA A 55 -1.03 -14.41 3.98
C ALA A 55 0.02 -13.99 5.03
N ARG A 56 1.26 -13.73 4.60
CA ARG A 56 2.31 -13.19 5.48
C ARG A 56 2.00 -11.77 5.95
N LEU A 57 1.41 -10.94 5.10
CA LEU A 57 0.98 -9.58 5.48
C LEU A 57 -0.05 -9.62 6.60
N HIS A 58 -1.05 -10.52 6.50
CA HIS A 58 -2.05 -10.68 7.56
C HIS A 58 -1.50 -11.20 8.89
N GLN A 59 -0.34 -11.85 8.86
CA GLN A 59 0.36 -12.33 10.05
C GLN A 59 1.37 -11.30 10.59
N TRP A 60 1.53 -10.16 9.92
CA TRP A 60 2.52 -9.17 10.28
C TRP A 60 1.98 -8.19 11.32
N SER A 61 2.75 -8.08 12.41
CA SER A 61 2.52 -7.25 13.60
C SER A 61 1.40 -7.74 14.52
N ASP A 62 1.68 -7.70 15.83
CA ASP A 62 0.67 -7.89 16.86
C ASP A 62 -0.09 -6.56 17.02
N GLN A 63 -1.27 -6.47 16.43
CA GLN A 63 -2.14 -5.31 16.57
C GLN A 63 -3.25 -5.62 17.58
N PRO A 64 -3.20 -5.07 18.81
CA PRO A 64 -4.14 -5.43 19.88
C PRO A 64 -5.55 -4.87 19.68
N GLN A 65 -5.72 -3.91 18.76
CA GLN A 65 -6.97 -3.22 18.49
C GLN A 65 -7.18 -3.07 16.98
N PHE A 66 -8.44 -3.07 16.56
CA PHE A 66 -8.80 -2.69 15.20
C PHE A 66 -8.61 -1.18 14.98
N GLY A 67 -8.13 -0.80 13.80
CA GLY A 67 -7.96 0.60 13.41
C GLY A 67 -6.59 0.87 12.80
N LEU A 68 -6.27 2.15 12.63
CA LEU A 68 -4.98 2.64 12.18
C LEU A 68 -4.69 3.96 12.91
N ASP A 69 -3.43 4.30 13.13
CA ASP A 69 -3.03 5.51 13.89
C ASP A 69 -3.44 6.83 13.20
N PHE A 70 -3.88 6.76 11.95
CA PHE A 70 -4.33 7.90 11.15
C PHE A 70 -5.46 7.49 10.21
N ASP A 71 -6.31 8.46 9.88
CA ASP A 71 -7.42 8.25 8.96
C ASP A 71 -6.91 7.97 7.53
N ASN A 72 -7.54 7.03 6.85
CA ASN A 72 -7.37 6.81 5.42
C ASN A 72 -8.71 6.90 4.69
N SER A 73 -8.67 6.85 3.35
CA SER A 73 -9.85 6.96 2.51
C SER A 73 -9.82 5.86 1.46
N LEU A 74 -10.92 5.13 1.32
CA LEU A 74 -11.07 4.05 0.32
C LEU A 74 -11.60 4.56 -1.05
N SER A 75 -11.99 5.84 -1.13
CA SER A 75 -12.60 6.48 -2.31
C SER A 75 -12.86 7.97 -1.99
N THR A 76 -13.44 8.71 -2.94
CA THR A 76 -14.08 10.03 -2.67
C THR A 76 -15.35 9.93 -1.84
N THR A 77 -15.84 8.72 -1.54
CA THR A 77 -16.97 8.54 -0.62
C THR A 77 -16.48 8.69 0.83
N PRO A 78 -17.10 9.58 1.62
CA PRO A 78 -16.81 9.66 3.05
C PRO A 78 -17.10 8.30 3.71
N GLN A 79 -16.22 7.88 4.61
CA GLN A 79 -16.41 6.73 5.48
C GLN A 79 -17.39 7.05 6.60
#